data_AF-A0A957MYR6-F1
#
_entry.id   AF-A0A957MYR6-F1
#
_cell.length_a   1.000
_cell.length_b   1.000
_cell.length_c   1.000
_cell.angle_alpha   90.00
_cell.angle_beta   90.00
_cell.angle_gamma   90.00
#
_symmetry.space_group_name_H-M   'P 1'
#
loop_
_entity.id
_entity.type
_entity.pdbx_description
1 polymer ?
#
loop_
_entity_poly.entity_id
_entity_poly.type
_entity_poly.pdbx_seq_one_letter_code
_entity_poly.pdbx_strand_id
1 'polypeptide(L)'
;MLGSFQVRDTAAKLIPILSKKNKALLTILLLAPGYAATRERLSAILWGDKDESQARSSLRQSLAVLRKELGPESPILVAHQDIISLDMRRLRA
;
A
#
# COMPACT_ATOMS: atom_id res chain seq x y z
N MET A 1 -7.65 -14.65 -10.36
CA MET A 1 -8.20 -13.81 -9.30
C MET A 1 -7.21 -13.81 -8.15
N LEU A 2 -6.68 -12.66 -7.74
CA LEU A 2 -5.95 -12.57 -6.48
C LEU A 2 -6.93 -13.04 -5.41
N GLY A 3 -6.58 -14.06 -4.62
CA GLY A 3 -7.44 -14.62 -3.57
C GLY A 3 -7.94 -13.53 -2.61
N SER A 4 -8.79 -13.89 -1.65
CA SER A 4 -9.33 -12.93 -0.68
C SER A 4 -8.20 -12.20 0.06
N PHE A 5 -7.77 -11.05 -0.47
CA PHE A 5 -6.79 -10.17 0.15
C PHE A 5 -7.41 -9.63 1.43
N GLN A 6 -6.91 -10.12 2.56
CA GLN A 6 -7.35 -9.76 3.89
C GLN A 6 -6.20 -9.08 4.61
N VAL A 7 -6.47 -7.92 5.18
CA VAL A 7 -5.58 -7.27 6.15
C VAL A 7 -6.23 -7.42 7.51
N ARG A 8 -5.43 -7.76 8.51
CA ARG A 8 -5.87 -7.84 9.91
C ARG A 8 -5.05 -6.88 10.76
N ASP A 9 -5.67 -6.31 11.77
CA ASP A 9 -4.96 -5.56 12.80
C ASP A 9 -4.28 -6.51 13.82
N THR A 10 -3.61 -5.93 14.81
CA THR A 10 -2.95 -6.69 15.89
C THR A 10 -3.92 -7.47 16.79
N ALA A 11 -5.21 -7.15 16.75
CA ALA A 11 -6.28 -7.87 17.43
C ALA A 11 -6.96 -8.92 16.51
N ALA A 12 -6.33 -9.25 15.37
CA ALA A 12 -6.82 -10.17 14.34
C ALA A 12 -8.14 -9.75 13.66
N LYS A 13 -8.58 -8.51 13.87
CA LYS A 13 -9.80 -7.96 13.27
C LYS A 13 -9.52 -7.58 11.82
N LEU A 14 -10.46 -7.92 10.94
CA LEU A 14 -10.37 -7.58 9.52
C LEU A 14 -10.45 -6.07 9.31
N ILE A 15 -9.47 -5.54 8.58
CA ILE A 15 -9.45 -4.18 8.08
C ILE A 15 -9.97 -4.20 6.64
N PRO A 16 -11.15 -3.62 6.37
CA PRO A 16 -11.69 -3.58 5.02
C PRO A 16 -10.94 -2.54 4.19
N ILE A 17 -10.08 -3.00 3.28
CA ILE A 17 -9.50 -2.15 2.23
C ILE A 17 -10.51 -2.09 1.07
N LEU A 18 -11.12 -0.95 0.81
CA LEU A 18 -12.25 -0.89 -0.14
C LEU A 18 -11.78 -0.71 -1.59
N SER A 19 -10.73 0.07 -1.81
CA SER A 19 -10.23 0.39 -3.15
C SER A 19 -9.43 -0.77 -3.77
N LYS A 20 -9.79 -1.16 -5.00
CA LYS A 20 -9.02 -2.14 -5.80
C LYS A 20 -7.56 -1.70 -6.00
N LYS A 21 -7.31 -0.40 -6.20
CA LYS A 21 -5.95 0.14 -6.35
C LYS A 21 -5.18 0.10 -5.03
N ASN A 22 -5.85 0.34 -3.90
CA ASN A 22 -5.23 0.23 -2.59
C ASN A 22 -4.84 -1.22 -2.26
N LYS A 23 -5.72 -2.19 -2.56
CA LYS A 23 -5.39 -3.62 -2.49
C LYS A 23 -4.20 -3.97 -3.37
N ALA A 24 -4.23 -3.54 -4.63
CA ALA A 24 -3.14 -3.79 -5.57
C ALA A 24 -1.81 -3.18 -5.10
N LEU A 25 -1.83 -1.96 -4.53
CA LEU A 25 -0.65 -1.32 -3.94
C LEU A 25 -0.06 -2.17 -2.83
N LEU A 26 -0.87 -2.62 -1.87
CA LEU A 26 -0.41 -3.49 -0.79
C LEU A 26 0.11 -4.83 -1.31
N THR A 27 -0.57 -5.45 -2.28
CA THR A 27 -0.11 -6.68 -2.93
C THR A 27 1.25 -6.49 -3.60
N ILE A 28 1.45 -5.40 -4.34
CA ILE A 28 2.73 -5.11 -4.99
C ILE A 28 3.84 -5.00 -3.95
N LEU A 29 3.60 -4.29 -2.84
CA LEU A 29 4.58 -4.17 -1.77
C LEU A 29 4.86 -5.53 -1.11
N LEU A 30 3.83 -6.34 -0.82
CA LEU A 30 3.99 -7.67 -0.22
C LEU A 30 4.82 -8.63 -1.10
N LEU A 31 4.75 -8.47 -2.41
CA LEU A 31 5.50 -9.28 -3.38
C LEU A 31 6.87 -8.69 -3.74
N ALA A 32 7.14 -7.44 -3.36
CA ALA A 32 8.39 -6.78 -3.67
C ALA A 32 9.52 -7.25 -2.73
N PRO A 33 10.76 -7.40 -3.21
CA PRO A 33 11.91 -7.66 -2.35
C PRO A 33 12.03 -6.61 -1.24
N GLY A 34 12.22 -7.07 -0.01
CA GLY A 34 12.29 -6.19 1.17
C GLY A 34 10.98 -5.45 1.48
N TYR A 35 9.86 -5.88 0.89
CA TYR A 35 8.55 -5.27 1.03
C TYR A 35 8.51 -3.79 0.63
N ALA A 36 9.37 -3.40 -0.31
CA ALA A 36 9.62 -2.01 -0.66
C ALA A 36 9.60 -1.81 -2.18
N ALA A 37 9.07 -0.67 -2.62
CA ALA A 37 9.06 -0.26 -4.02
C ALA A 37 9.18 1.26 -4.15
N THR A 38 9.74 1.72 -5.27
CA THR A 38 9.79 3.16 -5.56
C THR A 38 8.40 3.70 -5.87
N ARG A 39 8.18 4.98 -5.55
CA ARG A 39 6.96 5.71 -5.91
C ARG A 39 6.73 5.69 -7.40
N GLU A 40 7.79 5.87 -8.19
CA GLU A 40 7.74 5.79 -9.64
C GLU A 40 7.25 4.43 -10.13
N ARG A 41 7.80 3.32 -9.62
CA ARG A 41 7.37 1.97 -10.00
C ARG A 41 5.93 1.70 -9.60
N LEU A 42 5.52 2.09 -8.39
CA LEU A 42 4.13 1.97 -7.95
C LEU A 42 3.20 2.80 -8.84
N SER A 43 3.59 4.02 -9.17
CA SER A 43 2.83 4.91 -10.03
C SER A 43 2.67 4.35 -11.44
N ALA A 44 3.75 3.84 -12.04
CA ALA A 44 3.75 3.25 -13.37
C ALA A 44 2.88 1.99 -13.46
N ILE A 45 2.96 1.09 -12.47
CA ILE A 45 2.16 -0.15 -12.46
C ILE A 45 0.67 0.15 -12.25
N LEU A 46 0.34 1.09 -11.35
CA LEU A 46 -1.04 1.32 -10.93
C LEU A 46 -1.75 2.41 -11.72
N TRP A 47 -1.05 3.34 -12.35
CA TRP A 47 -1.62 4.47 -13.08
C TRP A 47 -0.79 4.83 -14.32
N GLY A 48 -0.20 3.83 -15.00
CA GLY A 48 0.63 4.04 -16.19
C GLY A 48 -0.09 4.62 -17.41
N ASP A 49 -1.41 4.71 -17.36
CA ASP A 49 -2.28 5.38 -18.33
C ASP A 49 -2.41 6.90 -18.10
N LYS A 50 -1.89 7.41 -16.98
CA LYS A 50 -1.93 8.82 -16.61
C LYS A 50 -0.58 9.49 -16.78
N ASP A 51 -0.59 10.80 -16.98
CA ASP A 51 0.63 11.60 -16.90
C ASP A 51 1.31 11.45 -15.54
N GLU A 52 2.63 11.59 -15.51
CA GLU A 52 3.46 11.37 -14.33
C GLU A 52 3.00 12.18 -13.11
N SER A 53 2.63 13.44 -13.29
CA SER A 53 2.11 14.30 -12.21
C SER A 53 0.80 13.75 -11.63
N GLN A 54 -0.11 13.29 -12.49
CA GLN A 54 -1.39 12.72 -12.10
C GLN A 54 -1.22 11.35 -11.42
N ALA A 55 -0.30 10.52 -11.91
CA ALA A 55 0.04 9.22 -11.33
C ALA A 55 0.65 9.38 -9.93
N ARG A 56 1.57 10.34 -9.74
CA ARG A 56 2.13 10.68 -8.42
C ARG A 56 1.07 11.22 -7.46
N SER A 57 0.15 12.06 -7.95
CA SER A 57 -0.96 12.58 -7.14
C SER A 57 -1.91 11.48 -6.70
N SER A 58 -2.26 10.57 -7.61
CA SER A 58 -3.08 9.40 -7.32
C SER A 58 -2.41 8.48 -6.29
N LEU A 59 -1.09 8.25 -6.41
CA LEU A 59 -0.34 7.48 -5.42
C LEU A 59 -0.39 8.13 -4.03
N ARG A 60 -0.16 9.44 -3.91
CA ARG A 60 -0.23 10.14 -2.63
C ARG A 60 -1.61 10.02 -1.98
N GLN A 61 -2.68 10.17 -2.76
CA GLN A 61 -4.05 10.03 -2.28
C GLN A 61 -4.32 8.59 -1.80
N SER A 62 -3.94 7.59 -2.59
CA SER A 62 -4.07 6.17 -2.20
C SER A 62 -3.32 5.85 -0.91
N LEU A 63 -2.10 6.36 -0.74
CA LEU A 63 -1.32 6.19 0.50
C LEU A 63 -1.98 6.87 1.70
N ALA A 64 -2.57 8.05 1.51
CA ALA A 64 -3.30 8.76 2.57
C ALA A 64 -4.56 7.99 2.99
N VAL A 65 -5.31 7.43 2.03
CA VAL A 65 -6.48 6.59 2.31
C VAL A 65 -6.06 5.31 3.02
N LEU A 66 -5.03 4.61 2.53
CA LEU A 66 -4.52 3.38 3.16
C LEU A 66 -4.09 3.61 4.60
N ARG A 67 -3.39 4.70 4.91
CA ARG A 67 -3.02 5.03 6.29
C ARG A 67 -4.22 5.23 7.21
N LYS A 68 -5.32 5.79 6.68
CA LYS A 68 -6.57 5.93 7.43
C LYS A 68 -7.27 4.58 7.62
N GLU A 69 -7.33 3.76 6.57
CA GLU A 69 -7.94 2.42 6.61
C GLU A 69 -7.20 1.50 7.60
N LEU A 70 -5.87 1.54 7.60
CA LEU A 70 -5.04 0.70 8.47
C LEU A 70 -5.01 1.17 9.94
N GLY A 71 -5.42 2.41 10.19
CA GLY A 71 -5.46 3.00 11.52
C GLY A 71 -4.12 3.54 12.01
N PRO A 72 -4.14 4.50 12.95
CA PRO A 72 -2.94 5.16 13.49
C PRO A 72 -1.99 4.20 14.22
N GLU A 73 -2.53 3.12 14.80
CA GLU A 73 -1.77 2.09 15.53
C GLU A 73 -1.04 1.09 14.61
N SER A 74 -1.27 1.16 13.29
CA SER A 74 -0.62 0.29 12.30
C SER A 74 0.24 1.09 11.34
N PRO A 75 1.40 1.61 11.79
CA PRO A 75 2.36 2.32 10.93
C PRO A 75 3.16 1.32 10.08
N ILE A 76 2.48 0.31 9.52
CA ILE A 76 3.08 -0.65 8.60
C ILE A 76 3.54 0.05 7.32
N LEU A 77 2.87 1.14 6.91
CA LEU A 77 3.18 1.88 5.68
C LEU A 77 4.23 2.98 5.95
N VAL A 78 5.48 2.64 5.69
CA VAL A 78 6.62 3.56 5.83
C VAL A 78 6.90 4.20 4.47
N ALA A 79 6.91 5.53 4.44
CA ALA A 79 7.38 6.28 3.27
C ALA A 79 8.69 6.99 3.63
N HIS A 80 9.75 6.68 2.89
CA HIS A 80 11.05 7.31 3.05
C HIS A 80 11.56 7.79 1.69
N GLN A 81 11.69 9.10 1.52
CA GLN A 81 12.00 9.74 0.24
C GLN A 81 11.08 9.21 -0.88
N ASP A 82 11.66 8.51 -1.85
CA ASP A 82 10.99 7.92 -3.00
C ASP A 82 10.63 6.45 -2.84
N ILE A 83 10.89 5.84 -1.68
CA ILE A 83 10.54 4.46 -1.38
C ILE A 83 9.31 4.40 -0.48
N ILE A 84 8.39 3.51 -0.85
CA ILE A 84 7.29 3.06 0.01
C ILE A 84 7.59 1.62 0.42
N SER A 85 7.44 1.32 1.71
CA SER A 85 7.71 0.00 2.25
C SER A 85 6.69 -0.43 3.30
N LEU A 86 6.62 -1.74 3.53
CA LEU A 86 5.89 -2.33 4.64
C LEU A 86 6.87 -2.70 5.77
N ASP A 87 6.67 -2.15 6.97
CA ASP A 87 7.40 -2.55 8.17
C ASP A 87 6.82 -3.86 8.70
N MET A 88 7.31 -4.99 8.18
CA MET A 88 6.85 -6.32 8.57
C MET A 88 7.11 -6.67 10.03
N ARG A 89 7.99 -5.94 10.74
CA ARG A 89 8.14 -6.09 12.20
C ARG A 89 6.87 -5.69 12.95
N ARG A 90 6.02 -4.88 12.32
CA ARG A 90 4.72 -4.45 12.82
C ARG A 90 3.56 -5.26 12.24
N LEU A 91 3.82 -6.13 11.26
CA LEU A 91 2.85 -7.05 10.70
C LEU A 91 2.95 -8.37 11.47
N ARG A 92 2.02 -8.63 12.40
CA ARG A 92 1.83 -9.98 12.94
C ARG A 92 0.81 -10.70 12.05
N ALA A 93 1.26 -11.77 11.39
CA ALA A 93 0.40 -12.68 10.63
C ALA A 93 -0.42 -13.57 11.57
#